data_AF-A0A1B0DID5-F1
#
_entry.id   AF-A0A1B0DID5-F1
#
_cell.length_a   1.000
_cell.length_b   1.000
_cell.length_c   1.000
_cell.angle_alpha   90.00
_cell.angle_beta   90.00
_cell.angle_gamma   90.00
#
_symmetry.space_group_name_H-M   'P 1'
#
loop_
_entity.id
_entity.type
_entity.pdbx_description
1 polymer ?
#
loop_
_entity_poly.entity_id
_entity_poly.type
_entity_poly.pdbx_seq_one_letter_code
_entity_poly.pdbx_strand_id
1 'polypeptide(L)'
;MFIVVGCVFSKISVKDLVLDEKLRMRPLLPPYEWWKKPDPIVRLRVFIFEVINHEEFLQGDEMLKLQQIGPIVYRENIVHENITFHPENDTMSFTAVRTVEFLEEENEPGILNRTIIIPNLGILKDP
;
A
#
# COMPACT_ATOMS: atom_id res chain seq x y z
N MET A 1 28.03 -42.78 -14.56
CA MET A 1 27.99 -41.38 -15.03
C MET A 1 26.61 -41.02 -15.60
N PHE A 2 26.12 -41.70 -16.65
CA PHE A 2 24.82 -41.40 -17.27
C PHE A 2 23.59 -41.56 -16.36
N ILE A 3 23.57 -42.55 -15.46
CA ILE A 3 22.44 -42.77 -14.52
C ILE A 3 22.33 -41.62 -13.51
N VAL A 4 23.46 -41.15 -12.99
CA VAL A 4 23.51 -40.04 -12.02
C VAL A 4 23.02 -38.75 -12.67
N VAL A 5 23.46 -38.49 -13.90
CA VAL A 5 23.02 -37.35 -14.71
C VAL A 5 21.51 -37.42 -14.99
N GLY A 6 20.99 -38.60 -15.37
CA GLY A 6 19.55 -38.83 -15.57
C GLY A 6 18.70 -38.59 -14.32
N CYS A 7 19.16 -39.01 -13.14
CA CYS A 7 18.48 -38.75 -11.86
C CYS A 7 18.50 -37.27 -11.44
N VAL A 8 19.52 -36.51 -11.82
CA VAL A 8 19.59 -35.06 -11.58
C VAL A 8 18.60 -34.33 -12.50
N PHE A 9 18.58 -34.68 -13.80
CA PHE A 9 17.62 -34.10 -14.75
C PHE A 9 16.17 -34.52 -14.48
N SER A 10 15.92 -35.70 -13.90
CA SER A 10 14.56 -36.10 -13.53
C SER A 10 14.00 -35.32 -12.35
N LYS A 11 14.86 -34.70 -11.53
CA LYS A 11 14.46 -33.90 -10.36
C LYS A 11 14.38 -32.40 -10.66
N ILE A 12 15.13 -31.91 -11.64
CA ILE A 12 15.09 -30.50 -12.07
C ILE A 12 14.13 -30.39 -13.25
N SER A 13 12.89 -29.98 -12.99
CA SER A 13 11.95 -29.64 -14.04
C SER A 13 12.47 -28.41 -14.79
N VAL A 14 12.63 -28.52 -16.12
CA VAL A 14 13.00 -27.39 -16.99
C VAL A 14 12.05 -26.19 -16.80
N LYS A 15 10.80 -26.45 -16.43
CA LYS A 15 9.81 -25.41 -16.13
C LYS A 15 10.21 -24.58 -14.91
N ASP A 16 10.72 -25.23 -13.87
CA ASP A 16 11.09 -24.57 -12.62
C ASP A 16 12.33 -23.69 -12.83
N LEU A 17 13.28 -24.14 -13.64
CA LEU A 17 14.45 -23.34 -14.03
C LEU A 17 14.06 -22.10 -14.85
N VAL A 18 13.17 -22.27 -15.83
CA VAL A 18 12.67 -21.15 -16.64
C VAL A 18 11.84 -20.17 -15.80
N LEU A 19 11.06 -20.69 -14.84
CA LEU A 19 10.27 -19.88 -13.94
C LEU A 19 11.16 -19.08 -12.98
N ASP A 20 12.16 -19.71 -12.36
CA ASP A 20 13.13 -19.04 -11.49
C ASP A 20 13.79 -17.88 -12.22
N GLU A 21 14.29 -18.11 -13.44
CA GLU A 21 14.97 -17.06 -14.20
C GLU A 21 14.03 -15.90 -14.58
N LYS A 22 12.76 -16.21 -14.89
CA LYS A 22 11.75 -15.18 -15.23
C LYS A 22 11.23 -14.41 -14.03
N LEU A 23 11.27 -14.97 -12.83
CA LEU A 23 10.80 -14.34 -11.59
C LEU A 23 11.86 -13.48 -10.90
N ARG A 24 13.11 -13.47 -11.40
CA ARG A 24 14.17 -12.63 -10.85
C ARG A 24 13.85 -11.14 -11.00
N MET A 25 14.21 -10.38 -9.97
CA MET A 25 14.11 -8.92 -9.96
C MET A 25 15.24 -8.31 -10.77
N ARG A 26 15.16 -8.39 -12.11
CA ARG A 26 16.14 -7.78 -13.03
C ARG A 26 15.46 -6.80 -13.98
N PRO A 27 16.15 -5.72 -14.39
CA PRO A 27 15.64 -4.82 -15.42
C PRO A 27 15.16 -5.58 -16.67
N LEU A 28 14.10 -5.08 -17.31
CA LEU A 28 13.47 -5.68 -18.50
C LEU A 28 12.63 -6.94 -18.26
N LEU A 29 12.70 -7.57 -17.08
CA LEU A 29 11.80 -8.68 -16.75
C LEU A 29 10.46 -8.14 -16.23
N PRO A 30 9.32 -8.75 -16.62
CA PRO A 30 7.99 -8.28 -16.21
C PRO A 30 7.81 -8.07 -14.70
N PRO A 31 8.28 -8.97 -13.81
CA PRO A 31 8.14 -8.76 -12.36
C PRO A 31 8.81 -7.48 -11.87
N TYR A 32 9.98 -7.14 -12.42
CA TYR A 32 10.69 -5.92 -12.06
C TYR A 32 9.98 -4.68 -12.59
N GLU A 33 9.53 -4.68 -13.84
CA GLU A 33 8.84 -3.52 -14.43
C GLU A 33 7.50 -3.25 -13.73
N TRP A 34 6.73 -4.30 -13.44
CA TRP A 34 5.48 -4.19 -12.68
C TRP A 34 5.72 -3.76 -11.23
N TRP A 35 6.77 -4.26 -10.58
CA TRP A 35 7.11 -3.80 -9.25
C TRP A 35 7.57 -2.33 -9.27
N LYS A 36 8.43 -1.94 -10.22
CA LYS A 36 8.98 -0.59 -10.32
C LYS A 36 7.89 0.46 -10.55
N LYS A 37 6.96 0.18 -11.47
CA LYS A 37 5.85 1.05 -11.81
C LYS A 37 4.58 0.22 -12.02
N PRO A 38 3.90 -0.19 -10.93
CA PRO A 38 2.66 -0.93 -11.00
C PRO A 38 1.54 -0.06 -11.58
N ASP A 39 0.59 -0.71 -12.23
CA ASP A 39 -0.66 -0.07 -12.59
C ASP A 39 -1.45 0.29 -11.31
N PRO A 40 -2.02 1.50 -11.22
CA PRO A 40 -2.62 1.99 -9.99
C PRO A 40 -4.03 1.43 -9.78
N ILE A 41 -4.08 0.21 -9.26
CA ILE A 41 -5.32 -0.51 -8.92
C ILE A 41 -5.71 -0.36 -7.44
N VAL A 42 -4.82 0.20 -6.62
CA VAL A 42 -5.01 0.27 -5.17
C VAL A 42 -5.96 1.41 -4.81
N ARG A 43 -7.00 1.08 -4.02
CA ARG A 43 -7.94 2.05 -3.46
C ARG A 43 -7.65 2.27 -1.98
N LEU A 44 -7.26 3.50 -1.64
CA LEU A 44 -7.17 3.96 -0.27
C LEU A 44 -8.56 4.45 0.16
N ARG A 45 -9.14 3.80 1.17
CA ARG A 45 -10.45 4.18 1.74
C ARG A 45 -10.25 4.72 3.14
N VAL A 46 -10.60 5.98 3.34
CA VAL A 46 -10.48 6.66 4.63
C VAL A 46 -11.86 6.76 5.27
N PHE A 47 -11.97 6.34 6.53
CA PHE A 47 -13.17 6.47 7.34
C PHE A 47 -12.88 7.40 8.51
N ILE A 48 -13.69 8.43 8.66
CA ILE A 48 -13.54 9.44 9.72
C ILE A 48 -14.65 9.22 10.74
N PHE A 49 -14.31 9.26 12.03
CA PHE A 49 -15.29 9.21 13.12
C PHE A 49 -15.44 10.61 13.71
N GLU A 50 -16.53 11.28 13.33
CA GLU A 50 -16.93 12.58 13.86
C GLU A 50 -17.49 12.43 15.29
N VAL A 51 -17.16 13.37 16.17
CA VAL A 51 -17.70 13.43 17.54
C VAL A 51 -18.98 14.25 17.54
N ILE A 52 -20.11 13.61 17.87
CA ILE A 52 -21.43 14.27 17.81
C ILE A 52 -21.86 14.93 19.12
N ASN A 53 -21.28 14.55 20.26
CA ASN A 53 -21.60 15.07 21.60
C ASN A 53 -20.37 15.65 22.31
N HIS A 54 -19.60 16.48 21.59
CA HIS A 54 -18.34 17.00 22.09
C HIS A 54 -18.52 17.92 23.31
N GLU A 55 -19.60 18.69 23.41
CA GLU A 55 -19.87 19.56 24.56
C GLU A 55 -20.18 18.75 25.82
N GLU A 56 -21.07 17.76 25.73
CA GLU A 56 -21.49 16.91 26.84
C GLU A 56 -20.36 16.00 27.32
N PHE A 57 -19.55 15.49 26.38
CA PHE A 57 -18.38 14.70 26.71
C PHE A 57 -17.34 15.52 27.50
N LEU A 58 -17.13 16.79 27.14
CA LEU A 58 -16.20 17.68 27.85
C LEU A 58 -16.71 18.08 29.25
N GLN A 59 -18.02 18.09 29.45
CA GLN A 59 -18.64 18.36 30.77
C GLN A 59 -18.58 17.14 31.71
N GLY A 60 -18.28 15.94 31.18
CA GLY A 60 -18.22 14.69 31.93
C GLY A 60 -19.57 14.01 32.12
N ASP A 61 -20.60 14.50 31.42
CA ASP A 61 -21.98 14.08 31.60
C ASP A 61 -22.34 12.84 30.76
N GLU A 62 -21.61 12.61 29.66
CA GLU A 62 -21.87 11.48 28.75
C GLU A 62 -20.60 10.84 28.18
N MET A 63 -20.72 9.56 27.79
CA MET A 63 -19.70 8.87 27.01
C MET A 63 -19.64 9.42 25.57
N LEU A 64 -18.45 9.43 24.98
CA LEU A 64 -18.23 9.89 23.61
C LEU A 64 -19.09 9.12 22.60
N LYS A 65 -19.86 9.85 21.80
CA LYS A 65 -20.68 9.33 20.70
C LYS A 65 -20.01 9.71 19.38
N LEU A 66 -19.90 8.73 18.48
CA LEU A 66 -19.20 8.86 17.22
C LEU A 66 -20.15 8.60 16.04
N GLN A 67 -19.97 9.36 14.96
CA GLN A 67 -20.61 9.13 13.66
C GLN A 67 -19.54 8.86 12.61
N GLN A 68 -19.67 7.75 11.87
CA GLN A 68 -18.76 7.44 10.77
C GLN A 68 -19.11 8.27 9.53
N ILE A 69 -18.08 8.80 8.87
CA ILE A 69 -18.13 9.50 7.59
C ILE A 69 -17.22 8.75 6.61
N GLY A 70 -17.72 8.54 5.39
CA GLY A 70 -16.99 7.93 4.29
C GLY A 70 -17.54 6.57 3.83
N PRO A 71 -16.80 5.86 2.97
CA PRO A 71 -15.38 6.07 2.70
C PRO A 71 -15.09 7.34 1.88
N ILE A 72 -13.99 8.02 2.22
CA ILE A 72 -13.33 8.96 1.29
C ILE A 72 -12.33 8.13 0.49
N VAL A 73 -12.57 7.99 -0.81
CA VAL A 73 -11.84 7.08 -1.69
C VAL A 73 -10.80 7.83 -2.51
N TYR A 74 -9.56 7.35 -2.45
CA TYR A 74 -8.44 7.80 -3.26
C TYR A 74 -7.86 6.62 -4.06
N ARG A 75 -7.29 6.91 -5.23
CA ARG A 75 -6.38 6.01 -5.93
C ARG A 75 -4.98 6.24 -5.40
N GLU A 76 -4.35 5.19 -4.89
CA GLU A 76 -2.94 5.24 -4.47
C GLU A 76 -2.06 4.78 -5.63
N ASN A 77 -1.08 5.60 -5.99
CA ASN A 77 -0.01 5.25 -6.92
C ASN A 77 1.27 5.02 -6.12
N ILE A 78 1.93 3.89 -6.35
CA ILE A 78 3.20 3.55 -5.71
C ILE A 78 4.23 3.38 -6.82
N VAL A 79 5.34 4.11 -6.75
CA VAL A 79 6.45 4.00 -7.71
C VAL A 79 7.74 3.80 -6.93
N HIS A 80 8.58 2.87 -7.39
CA HIS A 80 9.89 2.62 -6.81
C HIS A 80 10.98 3.32 -7.64
N GLU A 81 11.67 4.26 -7.02
CA GLU A 81 12.71 5.09 -7.63
C GLU A 81 14.09 4.86 -6.99
N ASN A 82 15.14 5.42 -7.59
CA ASN A 82 16.52 5.34 -7.10
C ASN A 82 17.00 3.90 -6.83
N ILE A 83 16.60 2.97 -7.72
CA ILE A 83 16.86 1.55 -7.56
C ILE A 83 18.34 1.27 -7.80
N THR A 84 19.01 0.68 -6.79
CA THR A 84 20.41 0.25 -6.85
C THR A 84 20.49 -1.23 -6.52
N PHE A 85 21.12 -2.02 -7.38
CA PHE A 85 21.38 -3.44 -7.15
C PHE A 85 22.75 -3.64 -6.50
N HIS A 86 22.82 -4.59 -5.57
CA HIS A 86 24.01 -4.93 -4.79
C HIS A 86 24.42 -6.37 -5.11
N PRO A 87 25.26 -6.60 -6.14
CA PRO A 87 25.64 -7.94 -6.60
C PRO A 87 26.40 -8.76 -5.56
N GLU A 88 26.99 -8.11 -4.56
CA GLU A 88 27.77 -8.74 -3.49
C GLU A 88 26.90 -9.51 -2.49
N ASN A 89 25.61 -9.17 -2.38
CA ASN A 89 24.71 -9.75 -1.39
C ASN A 89 23.29 -10.04 -1.93
N ASP A 90 23.11 -9.96 -3.25
CA ASP A 90 21.83 -10.19 -3.94
C ASP A 90 20.66 -9.35 -3.41
N THR A 91 20.94 -8.11 -2.95
CA THR A 91 19.91 -7.17 -2.50
C THR A 91 19.72 -5.98 -3.46
N MET A 92 18.67 -5.20 -3.20
CA MET A 92 18.47 -3.92 -3.87
C MET A 92 17.97 -2.86 -2.88
N SER A 93 18.39 -1.62 -3.10
CA SER A 93 17.89 -0.44 -2.38
C SER A 93 17.04 0.41 -3.31
N PHE A 94 15.98 1.03 -2.77
CA PHE A 94 15.06 1.87 -3.53
C PHE A 94 14.31 2.83 -2.60
N THR A 95 13.68 3.84 -3.18
CA THR A 95 12.75 4.75 -2.50
C THR A 95 11.34 4.50 -3.02
N ALA A 96 10.39 4.16 -2.15
CA ALA A 96 8.98 4.06 -2.52
C ALA A 96 8.31 5.43 -2.41
N VAL A 97 7.90 5.98 -3.56
CA VAL A 97 7.14 7.23 -3.66
C VAL A 97 5.66 6.88 -3.76
N ARG A 98 4.87 7.41 -2.83
CA ARG A 98 3.41 7.22 -2.78
C ARG A 98 2.71 8.52 -3.09
N THR A 99 1.77 8.50 -4.01
CA THR A 99 0.87 9.62 -4.30
C THR A 99 -0.57 9.15 -4.22
N VAL A 100 -1.46 10.06 -3.82
CA VAL A 100 -2.89 9.78 -3.73
C VAL A 100 -3.65 10.74 -4.62
N GLU A 101 -4.62 10.22 -5.34
CA GLU A 101 -5.48 10.98 -6.23
C GLU A 101 -6.94 10.78 -5.81
N PHE A 102 -7.66 11.87 -5.59
CA PHE A 102 -9.07 11.80 -5.21
C PHE A 102 -9.94 11.37 -6.39
N LEU A 103 -10.87 10.45 -6.16
CA LEU A 103 -11.74 9.90 -7.20
C LEU A 103 -13.17 10.39 -7.03
N GLU A 104 -13.51 11.49 -7.67
CA GLU A 104 -14.85 12.12 -7.53
C GLU A 104 -16.00 11.10 -7.74
N GLU A 105 -15.89 10.22 -8.74
CA GLU A 105 -16.92 9.23 -9.07
C GLU A 105 -17.13 8.15 -8.00
N GLU A 106 -16.13 7.92 -7.13
CA GLU A 106 -16.20 6.92 -6.05
C GLU A 106 -16.55 7.56 -4.69
N ASN A 107 -16.90 8.85 -4.68
CA ASN A 107 -17.15 9.62 -3.47
C ASN A 107 -18.50 10.35 -3.51
N GLU A 108 -19.02 10.69 -2.33
CA GLU A 108 -20.18 11.57 -2.23
C GLU A 108 -19.83 12.98 -2.70
N PRO A 109 -20.70 13.65 -3.49
CA PRO A 109 -20.43 15.00 -3.98
C PRO A 109 -20.16 15.99 -2.83
N GLY A 110 -19.02 16.68 -2.91
CA GLY A 110 -18.65 17.68 -1.91
C GLY A 110 -18.21 17.11 -0.56
N ILE A 111 -17.91 15.81 -0.45
CA ILE A 111 -17.41 15.19 0.79
C ILE A 111 -16.16 15.89 1.35
N LEU A 112 -15.32 16.45 0.49
CA LEU A 112 -14.12 17.21 0.88
C LEU A 112 -14.43 18.61 1.45
N ASN A 113 -15.62 19.14 1.21
CA ASN A 113 -16.06 20.45 1.73
C ASN A 113 -16.80 20.32 3.07
N ARG A 114 -17.02 19.10 3.58
CA ARG A 114 -17.72 18.84 4.82
C ARG A 114 -16.87 19.29 6.02
N THR A 115 -17.47 20.07 6.92
CA THR A 115 -16.88 20.35 8.23
C THR A 115 -17.14 19.16 9.15
N ILE A 116 -16.11 18.76 9.90
CA ILE A 116 -16.17 17.63 10.83
C ILE A 116 -15.59 18.05 12.18
N ILE A 117 -16.15 17.49 13.26
CA ILE A 117 -15.63 17.67 14.61
C ILE A 117 -14.82 16.42 15.00
N ILE A 118 -13.53 16.61 15.29
CA ILE A 118 -12.61 15.54 15.71
C ILE A 118 -11.79 15.98 16.93
N PRO A 119 -11.23 15.03 17.69
CA PRO A 119 -10.33 15.36 18.78
C PRO A 119 -9.10 16.14 18.29
N ASN A 120 -8.64 17.10 19.11
CA ASN A 120 -7.43 17.85 18.81
C ASN A 120 -6.19 16.96 19.01
N LEU A 121 -5.67 16.43 17.89
CA LEU A 121 -4.50 15.53 17.89
C LEU A 121 -3.20 16.19 18.38
N GLY A 122 -3.08 17.51 18.25
CA GLY A 122 -1.91 18.25 18.71
C GLY A 122 -1.79 18.27 20.23
N ILE A 123 -2.92 18.44 20.93
CA ILE A 123 -2.99 18.43 22.40
C ILE A 123 -2.85 17.00 22.94
N LEU A 124 -3.45 16.02 22.25
CA LEU A 124 -3.44 14.62 22.70
C LEU A 124 -2.05 13.95 22.67
N LYS A 125 -1.07 14.55 21.99
CA LYS A 125 0.27 13.96 21.86
C LYS A 125 1.14 14.21 23.09
N ASP A 126 0.75 15.13 23.98
CA ASP A 126 1.48 15.36 25.22
C ASP A 126 1.13 14.24 26.23
N PRO A 127 2.14 13.49 26.70
CA PRO A 127 1.96 12.34 27.60
C PRO A 127 1.52 12.73 29.01
#